data_AF-A0A9D9U7R3-F1
#
_entry.id   AF-A0A9D9U7R3-F1
#
_cell.length_a   1.000
_cell.length_b   1.000
_cell.length_c   1.000
_cell.angle_alpha   90.00
_cell.angle_beta   90.00
_cell.angle_gamma   90.00
#
_symmetry.space_group_name_H-M   'P 1'
#
loop_
_entity.id
_entity.type
_entity.pdbx_description
1 polymer ?
#
loop_
_entity_poly.entity_id
_entity_poly.type
_entity_poly.pdbx_seq_one_letter_code
_entity_poly.pdbx_strand_id
1 'polypeptide(L)'
;MPCQIVRAPHNARLYYDTFRALNPLDYARMEPGRVYGYEDFVPRAELECSEYYRQYCVHTFNEHALVGCFGEPGAARAWLNLSRGAAAGAYERRERRLLQALLPHLARALKICARLERADAEHRQLREQVDAVGFATLLLDADARVGVANRAAQALLQAGRGPQLVAGRLGFAEARDQRAFERALAEVLGPGAQRDSASFMAAPNSELSISVLLRRLRREDGPRAARAEAAVYLRPRAASAPFLRVDHVASLFGLTATEARLAVLLAEGQSLRQIAQALGITETSARTYCKRVFDKTDTARQAELVRLVLSSVAGIGD
;
A
#
# COMPACT_ATOMS: atom_id res chain seq x y z
N MET A 1 17.39 9.92 -38.40
CA MET A 1 15.92 9.74 -38.39
C MET A 1 15.47 9.54 -36.96
N PRO A 2 14.53 10.34 -36.42
CA PRO A 2 14.05 10.14 -35.05
C PRO A 2 13.09 8.95 -35.02
N CYS A 3 13.45 7.92 -34.26
CA CYS A 3 12.56 6.82 -33.92
C CYS A 3 11.46 7.37 -32.99
N GLN A 4 10.27 7.63 -33.53
CA GLN A 4 9.11 7.98 -32.71
C GLN A 4 8.68 6.75 -31.92
N ILE A 5 8.88 6.77 -30.59
CA ILE A 5 8.24 5.82 -29.68
C ILE A 5 6.76 6.21 -29.59
N VAL A 6 5.95 5.65 -30.47
CA VAL A 6 4.49 5.84 -30.44
C VAL A 6 3.91 4.89 -29.40
N ARG A 7 3.58 5.39 -28.20
CA ARG A 7 2.63 4.72 -27.30
C ARG A 7 1.25 4.82 -27.95
N ALA A 8 0.79 3.76 -28.62
CA ALA A 8 -0.41 3.79 -29.45
C ALA A 8 -1.70 4.20 -28.70
N PRO A 9 -2.35 5.33 -29.04
CA PRO A 9 -3.66 5.69 -28.49
C PRO A 9 -4.68 5.92 -29.63
N HIS A 10 -5.01 4.87 -30.38
CA HIS A 10 -6.30 4.67 -31.09
C HIS A 10 -6.40 3.26 -31.72
N ASN A 11 -5.29 2.71 -32.25
CA ASN A 11 -5.29 1.42 -32.96
C ASN A 11 -5.20 0.17 -32.08
N ALA A 12 -4.86 0.30 -30.79
CA ALA A 12 -4.69 -0.84 -29.90
C ALA A 12 -6.00 -1.64 -29.73
N ARG A 13 -7.14 -0.94 -29.58
CA ARG A 13 -8.45 -1.57 -29.37
C ARG A 13 -8.91 -2.36 -30.59
N LEU A 14 -8.80 -1.77 -31.80
CA LEU A 14 -9.10 -2.45 -33.07
C LEU A 14 -8.25 -3.71 -33.26
N TYR A 15 -6.96 -3.66 -32.92
CA TYR A 15 -6.09 -4.82 -32.97
C TYR A 15 -6.55 -5.92 -32.00
N TYR A 16 -6.79 -5.59 -30.73
CA TYR A 16 -7.16 -6.59 -29.71
C TYR A 16 -8.55 -7.20 -29.93
N ASP A 17 -9.50 -6.42 -30.44
CA ASP A 17 -10.89 -6.84 -30.63
C ASP A 17 -11.10 -7.61 -31.96
N THR A 18 -10.34 -7.29 -33.01
CA THR A 18 -10.60 -7.81 -34.37
C THR A 18 -9.43 -8.62 -34.95
N PHE A 19 -8.19 -8.13 -34.82
CA PHE A 19 -7.06 -8.68 -35.57
C PHE A 19 -6.14 -9.60 -34.76
N ARG A 20 -6.25 -9.63 -33.43
CA ARG A 20 -5.40 -10.48 -32.57
C ARG A 20 -5.51 -11.96 -32.93
N ALA A 21 -6.71 -12.46 -33.18
CA ALA A 21 -6.95 -13.85 -33.54
C ALA A 21 -6.42 -14.18 -34.96
N LEU A 22 -6.29 -13.18 -35.82
CA LEU A 22 -5.79 -13.31 -37.19
C LEU A 22 -4.27 -13.08 -37.29
N ASN A 23 -3.62 -12.63 -36.21
CA ASN A 23 -2.18 -12.40 -36.21
C ASN A 23 -1.44 -13.74 -36.23
N PRO A 24 -0.61 -14.02 -37.25
CA PRO A 24 0.11 -15.29 -37.35
C PRO A 24 1.28 -15.42 -36.35
N LEU A 25 1.68 -14.34 -35.67
CA LEU A 25 2.71 -14.40 -34.63
C LEU A 25 2.16 -15.12 -33.39
N ASP A 26 2.60 -16.34 -33.18
CA ASP A 26 2.28 -17.12 -31.98
C ASP A 26 3.24 -16.77 -30.83
N TYR A 27 2.86 -15.76 -30.05
CA TYR A 27 3.59 -15.31 -28.87
C TYR A 27 3.79 -16.42 -27.82
N ALA A 28 2.91 -17.43 -27.75
CA ALA A 28 3.02 -18.50 -26.75
C ALA A 28 4.21 -19.42 -27.05
N ARG A 29 4.48 -19.68 -28.35
CA ARG A 29 5.58 -20.52 -28.85
C ARG A 29 6.95 -19.83 -28.85
N MET A 30 7.00 -18.51 -28.61
CA MET A 30 8.27 -17.78 -28.61
C MET A 30 9.08 -18.03 -27.32
N GLU A 31 10.32 -18.48 -27.49
CA GLU A 31 11.26 -18.73 -26.40
C GLU A 31 12.02 -17.46 -26.01
N PRO A 32 12.22 -17.20 -24.70
CA PRO A 32 13.06 -16.10 -24.25
C PRO A 32 14.48 -16.19 -24.82
N GLY A 33 15.02 -15.04 -25.21
CA GLY A 33 16.34 -14.96 -25.83
C GLY A 33 16.33 -15.36 -27.30
N ARG A 34 15.18 -15.38 -27.99
CA ARG A 34 15.11 -15.56 -29.45
C ARG A 34 14.34 -14.44 -30.13
N VAL A 35 14.68 -14.23 -31.40
CA VAL A 35 14.04 -13.27 -32.29
C VAL A 35 13.26 -13.98 -33.39
N TYR A 36 12.04 -13.55 -33.62
CA TYR A 36 11.10 -14.12 -34.57
C TYR A 36 10.60 -13.08 -35.58
N GLY A 37 10.29 -13.50 -36.79
CA GLY A 37 9.55 -12.73 -37.79
C GLY A 37 8.26 -13.44 -38.19
N TYR A 38 7.53 -12.88 -39.16
CA TYR A 38 6.36 -13.56 -39.72
C TYR A 38 6.73 -14.87 -40.42
N GLU A 39 7.89 -14.88 -41.07
CA GLU A 39 8.46 -16.00 -41.82
C GLU A 39 8.73 -17.25 -40.95
N ASP A 40 8.83 -17.09 -39.63
CA ASP A 40 9.01 -18.21 -38.70
C ASP A 40 7.69 -18.96 -38.41
N PHE A 41 6.55 -18.40 -38.81
CA PHE A 41 5.21 -18.96 -38.55
C PHE A 41 4.43 -19.25 -39.83
N VAL A 42 4.51 -18.35 -40.83
CA VAL A 42 3.75 -18.46 -42.07
C VAL A 42 4.60 -18.07 -43.28
N PRO A 43 4.46 -18.75 -44.42
CA PRO A 43 5.07 -18.32 -45.68
C PRO A 43 4.59 -16.92 -46.09
N ARG A 44 5.49 -16.15 -46.73
CA ARG A 44 5.19 -14.76 -47.13
C ARG A 44 3.96 -14.63 -48.03
N ALA A 45 3.82 -15.53 -49.01
CA ALA A 45 2.69 -15.51 -49.94
C ALA A 45 1.34 -15.76 -49.22
N GLU A 46 1.34 -16.59 -48.18
CA GLU A 46 0.15 -16.86 -47.37
C GLU A 46 -0.19 -15.66 -46.49
N LEU A 47 0.82 -15.04 -45.86
CA LEU A 47 0.65 -13.80 -45.10
C LEU A 47 0.03 -12.72 -45.96
N GLU A 48 0.57 -12.46 -47.17
CA GLU A 48 0.09 -11.39 -48.06
C GLU A 48 -1.35 -11.60 -48.53
N CYS A 49 -1.80 -12.86 -48.63
CA CYS A 49 -3.19 -13.19 -48.96
C CYS A 49 -4.15 -13.09 -47.76
N SER A 50 -3.63 -13.02 -46.54
CA SER A 50 -4.44 -13.03 -45.31
C SER A 50 -5.24 -11.73 -45.13
N GLU A 51 -6.37 -11.85 -44.43
CA GLU A 51 -7.17 -10.70 -44.01
C GLU A 51 -6.38 -9.76 -43.09
N TYR A 52 -5.61 -10.33 -42.16
CA TYR A 52 -4.72 -9.61 -41.26
C TYR A 52 -3.74 -8.69 -42.02
N TYR A 53 -3.09 -9.22 -43.06
CA TYR A 53 -2.12 -8.42 -43.80
C TYR A 53 -2.79 -7.28 -44.58
N ARG A 54 -3.86 -7.58 -45.32
CA ARG A 54 -4.53 -6.60 -46.20
C ARG A 54 -5.25 -5.50 -45.43
N GLN A 55 -5.90 -5.86 -44.31
CA GLN A 55 -6.73 -4.91 -43.56
C GLN A 55 -6.02 -4.27 -42.37
N TYR A 56 -4.97 -4.90 -41.83
CA TYR A 56 -4.23 -4.35 -40.68
C TYR A 56 -2.79 -3.96 -41.04
N CYS A 57 -1.96 -4.87 -41.54
CA CYS A 57 -0.53 -4.60 -41.75
C CYS A 57 -0.27 -3.43 -42.71
N VAL A 58 -0.91 -3.43 -43.89
CA VAL A 58 -0.76 -2.38 -44.93
C VAL A 58 -1.14 -0.99 -44.40
N HIS A 59 -2.06 -0.91 -43.44
CA HIS A 59 -2.56 0.36 -42.91
C HIS A 59 -1.85 0.80 -41.62
N THR A 60 -0.98 -0.04 -41.05
CA THR A 60 -0.34 0.22 -39.74
C THR A 60 1.19 0.17 -39.75
N PHE A 61 1.81 0.16 -40.94
CA PHE A 61 3.28 0.04 -41.11
C PHE A 61 3.83 -1.22 -40.43
N ASN A 62 3.11 -2.33 -40.56
CA ASN A 62 3.41 -3.60 -39.91
C ASN A 62 3.51 -4.77 -40.92
N GLU A 63 3.83 -4.46 -42.17
CA GLU A 63 4.06 -5.44 -43.24
C GLU A 63 5.32 -6.28 -43.01
N HIS A 64 6.29 -5.75 -42.25
CA HIS A 64 7.43 -6.49 -41.73
C HIS A 64 7.49 -6.33 -40.22
N ALA A 65 7.56 -7.44 -39.48
CA ALA A 65 7.68 -7.45 -38.03
C ALA A 65 8.90 -8.26 -37.60
N LEU A 66 9.55 -7.79 -36.55
CA LEU A 66 10.62 -8.48 -35.85
C LEU A 66 10.32 -8.44 -34.36
N VAL A 67 10.17 -9.60 -33.75
CA VAL A 67 9.75 -9.76 -32.36
C VAL A 67 10.82 -10.45 -31.56
N GLY A 68 11.36 -9.74 -30.56
CA GLY A 68 12.27 -10.30 -29.58
C GLY A 68 11.53 -10.75 -28.33
N CYS A 69 11.61 -12.03 -27.97
CA CYS A 69 11.09 -12.53 -26.70
C CYS A 69 12.20 -12.48 -25.64
N PHE A 70 11.92 -11.93 -24.45
CA PHE A 70 12.87 -11.85 -23.35
C PHE A 70 12.18 -12.04 -21.99
N GLY A 71 12.93 -12.51 -21.00
CA GLY A 71 12.42 -12.90 -19.68
C GLY A 71 13.15 -14.14 -19.16
N GLU A 72 12.85 -14.55 -17.93
CA GLU A 72 13.40 -15.79 -17.37
C GLU A 72 12.42 -16.97 -17.59
N PRO A 73 12.93 -18.18 -17.84
CA PRO A 73 12.10 -19.39 -17.86
C PRO A 73 11.30 -19.53 -16.56
N GLY A 74 9.98 -19.72 -16.65
CA GLY A 74 9.08 -19.81 -15.49
C GLY A 74 8.72 -18.48 -14.83
N ALA A 75 9.21 -17.35 -15.35
CA ALA A 75 8.85 -16.01 -14.90
C ALA A 75 8.02 -15.25 -15.95
N ALA A 76 7.73 -13.98 -15.67
CA ALA A 76 7.09 -13.09 -16.64
C ALA A 76 7.95 -12.97 -17.91
N ARG A 77 7.31 -13.20 -19.07
CA ARG A 77 7.89 -12.98 -20.40
C ARG A 77 7.39 -11.66 -20.96
N ALA A 78 8.23 -11.00 -21.74
CA ALA A 78 7.89 -9.79 -22.46
C ALA A 78 8.38 -9.87 -23.91
N TRP A 79 7.76 -9.07 -24.76
CA TRP A 79 8.07 -9.01 -26.19
C TRP A 79 8.36 -7.58 -26.60
N LEU A 80 9.44 -7.41 -27.37
CA LEU A 80 9.74 -6.17 -28.07
C LEU A 80 9.38 -6.38 -29.54
N ASN A 81 8.34 -5.69 -30.00
CA ASN A 81 7.89 -5.75 -31.38
C ASN A 81 8.42 -4.53 -32.16
N LEU A 82 9.13 -4.79 -33.24
CA LEU A 82 9.59 -3.80 -34.19
C LEU A 82 8.84 -4.00 -35.50
N SER A 83 8.07 -2.98 -35.91
CA SER A 83 7.25 -3.00 -37.12
C SER A 83 7.76 -1.97 -38.12
N ARG A 84 7.74 -2.32 -39.42
CA ARG A 84 7.98 -1.37 -40.50
C ARG A 84 7.18 -1.69 -41.75
N GLY A 85 6.91 -0.67 -42.54
CA GLY A 85 6.15 -0.79 -43.79
C GLY A 85 6.94 -1.38 -44.94
N ALA A 86 6.23 -1.74 -46.02
CA ALA A 86 6.81 -2.42 -47.18
C ALA A 86 7.98 -1.65 -47.83
N ALA A 87 7.91 -0.33 -47.86
CA ALA A 87 8.96 0.52 -48.45
C ALA A 87 10.33 0.41 -47.76
N ALA A 88 10.37 -0.02 -46.50
CA ALA A 88 11.61 -0.22 -45.74
C ALA A 88 12.23 -1.61 -45.96
N GLY A 89 11.55 -2.52 -46.67
CA GLY A 89 11.99 -3.88 -46.95
C GLY A 89 11.99 -4.82 -45.73
N ALA A 90 12.35 -6.09 -45.93
CA ALA A 90 12.42 -7.09 -44.86
C ALA A 90 13.67 -6.92 -43.98
N TYR A 91 13.55 -7.24 -42.68
CA TYR A 91 14.66 -7.09 -41.72
C TYR A 91 15.88 -7.92 -42.12
N GLU A 92 17.04 -7.26 -42.14
CA GLU A 92 18.28 -7.91 -42.52
C GLU A 92 18.87 -8.77 -41.38
N ARG A 93 19.77 -9.69 -41.73
CA ARG A 93 20.49 -10.53 -40.75
C ARG A 93 21.23 -9.69 -39.70
N ARG A 94 21.75 -8.52 -40.08
CA ARG A 94 22.43 -7.60 -39.15
C ARG A 94 21.47 -7.05 -38.10
N GLU A 95 20.29 -6.62 -38.52
CA GLU A 95 19.24 -6.07 -37.64
C GLU A 95 18.73 -7.16 -36.67
N ARG A 96 18.51 -8.37 -37.17
CA ARG A 96 18.14 -9.53 -36.35
C ARG A 96 19.21 -9.85 -35.30
N ARG A 97 20.49 -9.84 -35.67
CA ARG A 97 21.62 -10.04 -34.73
C ARG A 97 21.71 -8.93 -33.69
N LEU A 98 21.43 -7.69 -34.05
CA LEU A 98 21.42 -6.57 -33.10
C LEU A 98 20.33 -6.75 -32.04
N LEU A 99 19.09 -7.05 -32.48
CA LEU A 99 18.01 -7.31 -31.54
C LEU A 99 18.33 -8.52 -30.65
N GLN A 100 18.87 -9.59 -31.23
CA GLN A 100 19.30 -10.79 -30.51
C GLN A 100 20.34 -10.48 -29.42
N ALA A 101 21.30 -9.60 -29.69
CA ALA A 101 22.29 -9.15 -28.70
C ALA A 101 21.69 -8.24 -27.61
N LEU A 102 20.59 -7.53 -27.92
CA LEU A 102 19.90 -6.66 -26.97
C LEU A 102 19.02 -7.43 -25.95
N LEU A 103 18.43 -8.56 -26.36
CA LEU A 103 17.55 -9.38 -25.52
C LEU A 103 18.08 -9.69 -24.10
N PRO A 104 19.34 -10.11 -23.88
CA PRO A 104 19.83 -10.37 -22.52
C PRO A 104 19.85 -9.11 -21.63
N HIS A 105 20.08 -7.93 -22.20
CA HIS A 105 20.05 -6.67 -21.46
C HIS A 105 18.61 -6.28 -21.07
N LEU A 106 17.66 -6.49 -21.99
CA LEU A 106 16.23 -6.27 -21.71
C LEU A 106 15.70 -7.26 -20.67
N ALA A 107 16.11 -8.53 -20.74
CA ALA A 107 15.79 -9.53 -19.72
C ALA A 107 16.31 -9.11 -18.34
N ARG A 108 17.55 -8.60 -18.26
CA ARG A 108 18.13 -8.08 -17.01
C ARG A 108 17.36 -6.86 -16.48
N ALA A 109 16.99 -5.92 -17.36
CA ALA A 109 16.20 -4.76 -16.99
C ALA A 109 14.82 -5.17 -16.44
N LEU A 110 14.12 -6.08 -17.13
CA LEU A 110 12.83 -6.63 -16.69
C LEU A 110 12.94 -7.30 -15.33
N LYS A 111 14.01 -8.08 -15.09
CA LYS A 111 14.28 -8.71 -13.79
C LYS A 111 14.46 -7.68 -12.67
N ILE A 112 15.17 -6.58 -12.95
CA ILE A 112 15.38 -5.50 -11.98
C ILE A 112 14.05 -4.81 -11.68
N CYS A 113 13.26 -4.45 -12.70
CA CYS A 113 11.94 -3.85 -12.53
C CYS A 113 11.02 -4.75 -11.72
N ALA A 114 10.91 -6.04 -12.07
CA ALA A 114 10.08 -6.99 -11.34
C ALA A 114 10.50 -7.17 -9.88
N ARG A 115 11.82 -7.13 -9.58
CA ARG A 115 12.31 -7.16 -8.19
C ARG A 115 11.95 -5.89 -7.43
N LEU A 116 12.02 -4.72 -8.07
CA LEU A 116 11.65 -3.46 -7.45
C LEU A 116 10.15 -3.40 -7.17
N GLU A 117 9.31 -3.77 -8.14
CA GLU A 117 7.86 -3.82 -7.99
C GLU A 117 7.41 -4.76 -6.87
N ARG A 118 8.05 -5.94 -6.73
CA ARG A 118 7.80 -6.86 -5.62
C ARG A 118 8.17 -6.25 -4.28
N ALA A 119 9.36 -5.65 -4.16
CA ALA A 119 9.77 -4.98 -2.94
C ALA A 119 8.84 -3.81 -2.56
N ASP A 120 8.38 -3.04 -3.54
CA ASP A 120 7.42 -1.94 -3.34
C ASP A 120 6.03 -2.47 -2.96
N ALA A 121 5.60 -3.62 -3.49
CA ALA A 121 4.35 -4.28 -3.11
C ALA A 121 4.42 -4.80 -1.66
N GLU A 122 5.50 -5.49 -1.29
CA GLU A 122 5.75 -5.95 0.08
C GLU A 122 5.76 -4.78 1.08
N HIS A 123 6.45 -3.68 0.74
CA HIS A 123 6.45 -2.47 1.58
C HIS A 123 5.06 -1.83 1.70
N ARG A 124 4.27 -1.80 0.63
CA ARG A 124 2.89 -1.28 0.69
C ARG A 124 2.02 -2.14 1.60
N GLN A 125 2.09 -3.46 1.47
CA GLN A 125 1.34 -4.39 2.32
C GLN A 125 1.72 -4.23 3.80
N LEU A 126 3.02 -4.10 4.12
CA LEU A 126 3.46 -3.82 5.49
C LEU A 126 2.94 -2.48 6.03
N ARG A 127 2.88 -1.45 5.18
CA ARG A 127 2.34 -0.13 5.57
C ARG A 127 0.83 -0.19 5.85
N GLU A 128 0.09 -0.92 5.02
CA GLU A 128 -1.35 -1.16 5.24
C GLU A 128 -1.59 -1.89 6.56
N GLN A 129 -0.78 -2.89 6.89
CA GLN A 129 -0.84 -3.58 8.18
C GLN A 129 -0.55 -2.66 9.38
N VAL A 130 0.39 -1.70 9.26
CA VAL A 130 0.64 -0.71 10.31
C VAL A 130 -0.53 0.26 10.47
N ASP A 131 -1.18 0.64 9.37
CA ASP A 131 -2.38 1.47 9.41
C ASP A 131 -3.55 0.76 10.13
N ALA A 132 -3.65 -0.57 9.99
CA ALA A 132 -4.68 -1.38 10.65
C ALA A 132 -4.59 -1.39 12.19
N VAL A 133 -3.43 -1.08 12.79
CA VAL A 133 -3.26 -1.03 14.26
C VAL A 133 -3.77 0.30 14.87
N GLY A 134 -4.13 1.28 14.03
CA GLY A 134 -4.86 2.48 14.45
C GLY A 134 -4.04 3.55 15.18
N PHE A 135 -2.70 3.44 15.22
CA PHE A 135 -1.84 4.51 15.74
C PHE A 135 -1.41 5.46 14.62
N ALA A 136 -1.51 6.77 14.86
CA ALA A 136 -0.88 7.76 14.00
C ALA A 136 0.65 7.68 14.19
N THR A 137 1.37 7.27 13.14
CA THR A 137 2.81 7.04 13.17
C THR A 137 3.54 7.96 12.19
N LEU A 138 4.58 8.63 12.69
CA LEU A 138 5.47 9.51 11.93
C LEU A 138 6.92 9.02 12.07
N LEU A 139 7.68 8.98 10.98
CA LEU A 139 9.11 8.69 11.00
C LEU A 139 9.90 9.99 10.87
N LEU A 140 10.85 10.19 11.77
CA LEU A 140 11.71 11.38 11.85
C LEU A 140 13.13 11.06 11.39
N ASP A 141 13.75 11.98 10.66
CA ASP A 141 15.19 11.94 10.38
C ASP A 141 16.03 12.49 11.57
N ALA A 142 17.37 12.52 11.38
CA ALA A 142 18.32 13.05 12.36
C ALA A 142 18.06 14.51 12.76
N ASP A 143 17.47 15.29 11.86
CA ASP A 143 17.10 16.69 12.06
C ASP A 143 15.65 16.84 12.56
N ALA A 144 15.03 15.75 13.03
CA ALA A 144 13.64 15.69 13.50
C ALA A 144 12.60 16.13 12.47
N ARG A 145 12.90 16.04 11.18
CA ARG A 145 11.95 16.29 10.10
C ARG A 145 11.16 15.02 9.82
N VAL A 146 9.87 15.18 9.57
CA VAL A 146 8.97 14.08 9.23
C VAL A 146 9.24 13.65 7.79
N GLY A 147 9.77 12.44 7.61
CA GLY A 147 10.00 11.83 6.31
C GLY A 147 8.81 10.99 5.82
N VAL A 148 8.19 10.23 6.73
CA VAL A 148 7.05 9.35 6.42
C VAL A 148 5.95 9.54 7.46
N ALA A 149 4.70 9.60 7.01
CA ALA A 149 3.51 9.61 7.85
C ALA A 149 2.55 8.52 7.34
N ASN A 150 2.02 7.71 8.25
CA ASN A 150 0.98 6.73 7.92
C ASN A 150 -0.40 7.41 7.76
N ARG A 151 -1.42 6.69 7.30
CA ARG A 151 -2.73 7.29 6.99
C ARG A 151 -3.37 7.93 8.22
N ALA A 152 -3.27 7.28 9.38
CA ALA A 152 -3.79 7.81 10.63
C ALA A 152 -3.10 9.12 11.04
N ALA A 153 -1.77 9.23 10.87
CA ALA A 153 -1.03 10.46 11.14
C ALA A 153 -1.40 11.57 10.17
N GLN A 154 -1.55 11.28 8.88
CA GLN A 154 -1.98 12.27 7.90
C GLN A 154 -3.36 12.83 8.22
N ALA A 155 -4.32 11.96 8.56
CA ALA A 155 -5.66 12.39 8.96
C ALA A 155 -5.64 13.26 10.24
N LEU A 156 -4.84 12.87 11.24
CA LEU A 156 -4.68 13.64 12.48
C LEU A 156 -4.10 15.04 12.21
N LEU A 157 -3.07 15.14 11.37
CA LEU A 157 -2.45 16.41 11.00
C LEU A 157 -3.39 17.30 10.17
N GLN A 158 -4.19 16.70 9.27
CA GLN A 158 -5.16 17.41 8.43
C GLN A 158 -6.37 17.93 9.21
N ALA A 159 -6.77 17.26 10.29
CA ALA A 159 -7.88 17.70 11.14
C ALA A 159 -7.64 19.07 11.79
N GLY A 160 -6.38 19.51 11.88
CA GLY A 160 -5.99 20.86 12.32
C GLY A 160 -6.23 21.16 13.80
N ARG A 161 -6.73 20.20 14.58
CA ARG A 161 -7.01 20.30 16.01
C ARG A 161 -6.01 19.43 16.79
N GLY A 162 -4.79 19.94 17.01
CA GLY A 162 -3.73 19.24 17.75
C GLY A 162 -2.34 19.45 17.14
N PRO A 163 -1.53 18.39 16.97
CA PRO A 163 -0.19 18.50 16.37
C PRO A 163 -0.27 18.94 14.91
N GLN A 164 0.73 19.70 14.48
CA GLN A 164 0.82 20.29 13.14
C GLN A 164 2.21 20.09 12.54
N LEU A 165 2.29 20.14 11.21
CA LEU A 165 3.57 20.19 10.50
C LEU A 165 3.97 21.64 10.23
N VAL A 166 5.07 22.06 10.84
CA VAL A 166 5.66 23.40 10.65
C VAL A 166 7.04 23.22 10.03
N ALA A 167 7.23 23.73 8.81
CA ALA A 167 8.48 23.57 8.04
C ALA A 167 8.97 22.10 7.92
N GLY A 168 8.04 21.14 7.92
CA GLY A 168 8.34 19.70 7.86
C GLY A 168 8.73 19.06 9.19
N ARG A 169 8.60 19.76 10.32
CA ARG A 169 8.75 19.19 11.67
C ARG A 169 7.40 19.11 12.37
N LEU A 170 7.25 18.14 13.27
CA LEU A 170 6.08 18.05 14.12
C LEU A 170 6.15 19.17 15.19
N GLY A 171 5.06 19.91 15.35
CA GLY A 171 4.93 20.96 16.35
C GLY A 171 3.57 20.91 17.04
N PHE A 172 3.51 21.54 18.22
CA PHE A 172 2.30 21.68 19.03
C PHE A 172 2.00 23.16 19.26
N ALA A 173 0.74 23.56 19.16
CA ALA A 173 0.33 24.96 19.30
C ALA A 173 0.57 25.51 20.72
N GLU A 174 0.35 24.68 21.73
CA GLU A 174 0.53 25.03 23.14
C GLU A 174 2.01 24.97 23.53
N ALA A 175 2.54 26.06 24.11
CA ALA A 175 3.95 26.17 24.48
C ALA A 175 4.40 25.09 25.48
N ARG A 176 3.49 24.65 26.36
CA ARG A 176 3.73 23.54 27.29
C ARG A 176 4.02 22.24 26.53
N ASP A 177 3.17 21.91 25.57
CA ASP A 177 3.23 20.66 24.82
C ASP A 177 4.42 20.68 23.86
N GLN A 178 4.71 21.84 23.25
CA GLN A 178 5.91 22.04 22.44
C GLN A 178 7.19 21.79 23.25
N ARG A 179 7.30 22.36 24.46
CA ARG A 179 8.45 22.11 25.36
C ARG A 179 8.53 20.66 25.83
N ALA A 180 7.40 19.97 25.99
CA ALA A 180 7.39 18.55 26.32
C ALA A 180 7.92 17.71 25.16
N PHE A 181 7.50 18.03 23.93
CA PHE A 181 7.99 17.38 22.72
C PHE A 181 9.49 17.61 22.50
N GLU A 182 9.97 18.84 22.62
CA GLU A 182 11.39 19.18 22.47
C GLU A 182 12.26 18.47 23.51
N ARG A 183 11.80 18.36 24.77
CA ARG A 183 12.50 17.58 25.80
C ARG A 183 12.54 16.09 25.44
N ALA A 184 11.42 15.50 25.03
CA ALA A 184 11.38 14.11 24.59
C ALA A 184 12.33 13.87 23.40
N LEU A 185 12.38 14.81 22.45
CA LEU A 185 13.29 14.76 21.31
C LEU A 185 14.75 14.82 21.75
N ALA A 186 15.10 15.70 22.68
CA ALA A 186 16.45 15.78 23.23
C ALA A 186 16.85 14.50 23.99
N GLU A 187 15.94 13.91 24.76
CA GLU A 187 16.19 12.64 25.47
C GLU A 187 16.45 11.47 24.53
N VAL A 188 15.79 11.43 23.36
CA VAL A 188 15.79 10.29 22.43
C VAL A 188 16.72 10.49 21.23
N LEU A 189 16.96 11.71 20.74
CA LEU A 189 17.81 12.01 19.58
C LEU A 189 18.97 12.95 19.90
N GLY A 190 19.00 13.56 21.08
CA GLY A 190 20.06 14.50 21.46
C GLY A 190 21.45 13.86 21.59
N PRO A 191 22.52 14.67 21.53
CA PRO A 191 23.88 14.22 21.80
C PRO A 191 23.97 13.70 23.24
N GLY A 192 24.38 12.44 23.41
CA GLY A 192 24.41 11.79 24.72
C GLY A 192 23.04 11.27 25.21
N ALA A 193 22.06 11.12 24.32
CA ALA A 193 20.77 10.50 24.62
C ALA A 193 20.92 9.21 25.45
N GLN A 194 20.27 9.19 26.61
CA GLN A 194 20.35 8.10 27.58
C GLN A 194 19.15 7.13 27.50
N ARG A 195 18.15 7.45 26.67
CA ARG A 195 16.89 6.71 26.58
C ARG A 195 16.55 6.35 25.14
N ASP A 196 16.02 5.14 24.96
CA ASP A 196 15.50 4.67 23.67
C ASP A 196 14.07 5.18 23.38
N SER A 197 13.38 5.69 24.39
CA SER A 197 12.03 6.25 24.24
C SER A 197 11.70 7.30 25.29
N ALA A 198 10.77 8.18 24.94
CA ALA A 198 10.18 9.18 25.82
C ALA A 198 8.69 9.35 25.49
N SER A 199 7.86 9.60 26.50
CA SER A 199 6.42 9.78 26.32
C SER A 199 5.87 10.93 27.14
N PHE A 200 4.80 11.53 26.65
CA PHE A 200 4.06 12.58 27.35
C PHE A 200 2.60 12.65 26.88
N MET A 201 1.79 13.41 27.59
CA MET A 201 0.42 13.73 27.21
C MET A 201 0.36 15.18 26.74
N ALA A 202 -0.05 15.40 25.50
CA ALA A 202 -0.41 16.72 24.98
C ALA A 202 -1.87 17.02 25.35
N ALA A 203 -2.16 18.29 25.68
CA ALA A 203 -3.48 18.75 26.11
C ALA A 203 -4.20 17.83 27.13
N PRO A 204 -3.55 17.43 28.24
CA PRO A 204 -3.95 16.28 29.08
C PRO A 204 -5.35 16.35 29.72
N ASN A 205 -5.93 17.56 29.81
CA ASN A 205 -7.23 17.81 30.44
C ASN A 205 -8.30 18.26 29.42
N SER A 206 -8.07 18.03 28.13
CA SER A 206 -9.00 18.38 27.07
C SER A 206 -9.56 17.13 26.38
N GLU A 207 -10.65 17.30 25.64
CA GLU A 207 -11.15 16.26 24.72
C GLU A 207 -10.15 15.94 23.59
N LEU A 208 -9.24 16.88 23.30
CA LEU A 208 -8.14 16.74 22.36
C LEU A 208 -6.86 16.18 23.00
N SER A 209 -6.96 15.59 24.19
CA SER A 209 -5.81 14.96 24.86
C SER A 209 -5.19 13.91 23.95
N ILE A 210 -3.88 13.95 23.72
CA ILE A 210 -3.17 13.03 22.83
C ILE A 210 -2.00 12.42 23.59
N SER A 211 -1.91 11.08 23.62
CA SER A 211 -0.71 10.41 24.08
C SER A 211 0.33 10.40 22.97
N VAL A 212 1.56 10.77 23.34
CA VAL A 212 2.70 10.84 22.43
C VAL A 212 3.79 9.92 22.94
N LEU A 213 4.28 9.04 22.08
CA LEU A 213 5.44 8.20 22.32
C LEU A 213 6.46 8.46 21.22
N LEU A 214 7.65 8.91 21.61
CA LEU A 214 8.81 8.99 20.75
C LEU A 214 9.72 7.79 21.03
N ARG A 215 10.19 7.11 19.99
CA ARG A 215 11.10 5.97 20.10
C ARG A 215 12.22 6.08 19.09
N ARG A 216 13.46 5.89 19.54
CA ARG A 216 14.64 5.77 18.67
C ARG A 216 14.53 4.47 17.86
N LEU A 217 14.82 4.56 16.57
CA LEU A 217 14.92 3.40 15.70
C LEU A 217 16.37 2.94 15.64
N ARG A 218 16.57 1.63 15.55
CA ARG A 218 17.91 1.09 15.29
C ARG A 218 18.29 1.46 13.86
N ARG A 219 19.44 2.10 13.69
CA ARG A 219 20.02 2.32 12.36
C ARG A 219 20.28 0.97 11.72
N GLU A 220 19.73 0.76 10.54
CA GLU A 220 20.20 -0.28 9.65
C GLU A 220 21.35 0.30 8.83
N ASP A 221 22.45 -0.44 8.73
CA ASP A 221 23.58 -0.04 7.88
C ASP A 221 23.35 -0.57 6.46
N GLY A 222 23.35 0.32 5.47
CA GLY A 222 23.29 -0.06 4.06
C GLY A 222 22.88 1.07 3.12
N PRO A 223 23.13 0.91 1.80
CA PRO A 223 22.85 1.94 0.78
C PRO A 223 21.34 2.24 0.59
N ARG A 224 20.46 1.41 1.17
CA ARG A 224 18.99 1.58 1.16
C ARG A 224 18.40 1.86 2.55
N ALA A 225 19.22 2.03 3.58
CA ALA A 225 18.74 2.26 4.93
C ALA A 225 17.84 3.50 4.96
N ALA A 226 16.62 3.34 5.48
CA ALA A 226 15.75 4.47 5.74
C ALA A 226 16.48 5.42 6.69
N ARG A 227 16.58 6.70 6.34
CA ARG A 227 17.20 7.76 7.18
C ARG A 227 16.38 8.08 8.45
N ALA A 228 15.42 7.25 8.81
CA ALA A 228 14.61 7.46 9.98
C ALA A 228 15.40 7.08 11.24
N GLU A 229 15.58 8.04 12.15
CA GLU A 229 16.29 7.83 13.42
C GLU A 229 15.32 7.70 14.60
N ALA A 230 14.08 8.15 14.44
CA ALA A 230 13.03 7.96 15.41
C ALA A 230 11.65 7.76 14.78
N ALA A 231 10.74 7.18 15.54
CA ALA A 231 9.31 7.13 15.27
C ALA A 231 8.54 7.88 16.36
N VAL A 232 7.54 8.66 15.96
CA VAL A 232 6.54 9.26 16.84
C VAL A 232 5.23 8.50 16.65
N TYR A 233 4.66 8.01 17.75
CA TYR A 233 3.33 7.45 17.81
C TYR A 233 2.41 8.43 18.53
N LEU A 234 1.28 8.74 17.92
CA LEU A 234 0.27 9.66 18.41
C LEU A 234 -1.05 8.92 18.56
N ARG A 235 -1.74 9.13 19.68
CA ARG A 235 -3.08 8.59 19.90
C ARG A 235 -3.99 9.59 20.63
N PRO A 236 -4.97 10.18 19.95
CA PRO A 236 -5.98 11.01 20.59
C PRO A 236 -6.83 10.22 21.59
N ARG A 237 -7.24 10.87 22.67
CA ARG A 237 -8.13 10.35 23.71
C ARG A 237 -9.56 10.24 23.20
N ALA A 238 -10.03 11.20 22.41
CA ALA A 238 -11.33 11.12 21.72
C ALA A 238 -11.35 10.00 20.65
N ALA A 239 -10.17 9.52 20.22
CA ALA A 239 -10.02 8.27 19.51
C ALA A 239 -9.94 7.07 20.49
N SER A 240 -10.62 7.15 21.64
CA SER A 240 -10.91 6.00 22.49
C SER A 240 -11.78 5.04 21.68
N ALA A 241 -11.15 3.94 21.27
CA ALA A 241 -11.67 2.76 20.59
C ALA A 241 -12.26 2.80 19.16
N PRO A 242 -11.80 3.64 18.19
CA PRO A 242 -12.12 3.45 16.78
C PRO A 242 -11.42 2.23 16.15
N PHE A 243 -10.72 1.42 16.96
CA PHE A 243 -10.05 0.21 16.51
C PHE A 243 -10.94 -1.03 16.75
N LEU A 244 -11.82 -1.02 17.77
CA LEU A 244 -12.72 -2.14 18.03
C LEU A 244 -13.88 -2.16 17.03
N ARG A 245 -13.87 -3.14 16.12
CA ARG A 245 -14.96 -3.32 15.15
C ARG A 245 -16.07 -4.14 15.80
N VAL A 246 -17.30 -3.62 15.77
CA VAL A 246 -18.49 -4.30 16.31
C VAL A 246 -18.61 -5.71 15.75
N ASP A 247 -18.38 -5.91 14.46
CA ASP A 247 -18.50 -7.21 13.81
C ASP A 247 -17.41 -8.19 14.27
N HIS A 248 -16.18 -7.70 14.52
CA HIS A 248 -15.10 -8.54 15.06
C HIS A 248 -15.37 -8.91 16.52
N VAL A 249 -15.84 -7.97 17.34
CA VAL A 249 -16.27 -8.23 18.72
C VAL A 249 -17.42 -9.24 18.74
N ALA A 250 -18.40 -9.11 17.84
CA ALA A 250 -19.50 -10.05 17.70
C ALA A 250 -19.01 -11.46 17.36
N SER A 251 -18.16 -11.59 16.34
CA SER A 251 -17.65 -12.89 15.89
C SER A 251 -16.73 -13.56 16.91
N LEU A 252 -15.82 -12.81 17.54
CA LEU A 252 -14.83 -13.37 18.49
C LEU A 252 -15.47 -13.87 19.78
N PHE A 253 -16.55 -13.23 20.21
CA PHE A 253 -17.18 -13.49 21.51
C PHE A 253 -18.59 -14.10 21.40
N GLY A 254 -19.04 -14.47 20.20
CA GLY A 254 -20.38 -15.04 19.97
C GLY A 254 -21.52 -14.10 20.36
N LEU A 255 -21.30 -12.79 20.25
CA LEU A 255 -22.28 -11.77 20.62
C LEU A 255 -23.18 -11.41 19.44
N THR A 256 -24.41 -11.00 19.73
CA THR A 256 -25.27 -10.33 18.75
C THR A 256 -24.73 -8.93 18.41
N ALA A 257 -25.14 -8.35 17.28
CA ALA A 257 -24.71 -7.00 16.90
C ALA A 257 -24.99 -5.94 17.99
N THR A 258 -26.13 -6.03 18.68
CA THR A 258 -26.50 -5.11 19.77
C THR A 258 -25.63 -5.31 21.01
N GLU A 259 -25.34 -6.56 21.38
CA GLU A 259 -24.44 -6.90 22.48
C GLU A 259 -23.01 -6.46 22.21
N ALA A 260 -22.52 -6.66 20.98
CA ALA A 260 -21.19 -6.20 20.56
C ALA A 260 -21.08 -4.67 20.56
N ARG A 261 -22.12 -3.94 20.09
CA ARG A 261 -22.18 -2.47 20.21
C ARG A 261 -22.09 -2.03 21.66
N LEU A 262 -22.82 -2.68 22.56
CA LEU A 262 -22.75 -2.39 23.98
C LEU A 262 -21.35 -2.64 24.55
N ALA A 263 -20.69 -3.75 24.20
CA ALA A 263 -19.33 -4.05 24.64
C ALA A 263 -18.29 -3.02 24.13
N VAL A 264 -18.43 -2.56 22.87
CA VAL A 264 -17.59 -1.50 22.30
C VAL A 264 -17.77 -0.18 23.06
N LEU A 265 -19.01 0.28 23.27
CA LEU A 265 -19.28 1.53 23.98
C LEU A 265 -18.82 1.47 25.46
N LEU A 266 -18.91 0.29 26.11
CA LEU A 266 -18.32 0.08 27.44
C LEU A 266 -16.79 0.20 27.41
N ALA A 267 -16.14 -0.35 26.39
CA ALA A 267 -14.68 -0.26 26.21
C ALA A 267 -14.21 1.16 25.87
N GLU A 268 -15.07 1.99 25.27
CA GLU A 268 -14.87 3.43 25.10
C GLU A 268 -14.99 4.22 26.42
N GLY A 269 -15.42 3.57 27.50
CA GLY A 269 -15.59 4.19 28.81
C GLY A 269 -16.94 4.89 28.99
N GLN A 270 -17.92 4.64 28.12
CA GLN A 270 -19.27 5.18 28.30
C GLN A 270 -19.99 4.55 29.48
N SER A 271 -20.78 5.35 30.19
CA SER A 271 -21.67 4.88 31.26
C SER A 271 -22.90 4.16 30.68
N LEU A 272 -23.52 3.29 31.47
CA LEU A 272 -24.74 2.58 31.06
C LEU A 272 -25.87 3.52 30.62
N ARG A 273 -25.97 4.70 31.23
CA ARG A 273 -26.93 5.73 30.84
C ARG A 273 -26.65 6.28 29.45
N GLN A 274 -25.39 6.58 29.13
CA GLN A 274 -24.97 7.05 27.81
C GLN A 274 -25.19 5.96 26.75
N ILE A 275 -24.87 4.71 27.08
CA ILE A 275 -25.08 3.56 26.20
C ILE A 275 -26.57 3.34 25.92
N ALA A 276 -27.41 3.42 26.95
CA ALA A 276 -28.86 3.31 26.80
C ALA A 276 -29.41 4.38 25.85
N GLN A 277 -28.96 5.63 26.00
CA GLN A 277 -29.29 6.73 25.10
C GLN A 277 -28.79 6.49 23.67
N ALA A 278 -27.54 6.04 23.49
CA ALA A 278 -26.93 5.79 22.20
C ALA A 278 -27.61 4.63 21.44
N LEU A 279 -28.10 3.61 22.15
CA LEU A 279 -28.76 2.44 21.57
C LEU A 279 -30.29 2.58 21.50
N GLY A 280 -30.88 3.66 22.02
CA GLY A 280 -32.33 3.86 22.04
C GLY A 280 -33.07 2.87 22.95
N ILE A 281 -32.44 2.43 24.04
CA ILE A 281 -33.00 1.46 25.01
C ILE A 281 -33.09 2.06 26.41
N THR A 282 -33.79 1.38 27.32
CA THR A 282 -33.81 1.79 28.74
C THR A 282 -32.51 1.39 29.44
N GLU A 283 -32.14 2.11 30.50
CA GLU A 283 -30.97 1.75 31.32
C GLU A 283 -31.12 0.35 31.94
N THR A 284 -32.34 -0.07 32.27
CA THR A 284 -32.66 -1.43 32.73
C THR A 284 -32.37 -2.48 31.65
N SER A 285 -32.72 -2.19 30.40
CA SER A 285 -32.39 -3.04 29.25
C SER A 285 -30.88 -3.12 29.04
N ALA A 286 -30.15 -2.00 29.16
CA ALA A 286 -28.70 -1.97 29.06
C ALA A 286 -28.03 -2.85 30.13
N ARG A 287 -28.52 -2.82 31.38
CA ARG A 287 -28.05 -3.71 32.46
C ARG A 287 -28.32 -5.19 32.15
N THR A 288 -29.50 -5.50 31.62
CA THR A 288 -29.85 -6.86 31.19
C THR A 288 -28.92 -7.35 30.08
N TYR A 289 -28.62 -6.50 29.09
CA TYR A 289 -27.69 -6.83 28.02
C TYR A 289 -26.25 -6.99 28.54
N CYS A 290 -25.80 -6.17 29.49
CA CYS A 290 -24.50 -6.36 30.14
C CYS A 290 -24.39 -7.75 30.79
N LYS A 291 -25.44 -8.18 31.51
CA LYS A 291 -25.45 -9.51 32.13
C LYS A 291 -25.32 -10.62 31.10
N ARG A 292 -26.06 -10.54 29.99
CA ARG A 292 -25.94 -11.51 28.89
C ARG A 292 -24.57 -11.52 28.25
N VAL A 293 -23.97 -10.35 28.05
CA VAL A 293 -22.60 -10.24 27.53
C VAL A 293 -21.63 -10.90 28.50
N PHE A 294 -21.72 -10.59 29.79
CA PHE A 294 -20.89 -11.18 30.84
C PHE A 294 -20.98 -12.70 30.87
N ASP A 295 -22.19 -13.25 30.78
CA ASP A 295 -22.43 -14.69 30.73
C ASP A 295 -21.81 -15.32 29.45
N LYS A 296 -21.92 -14.66 28.29
CA LYS A 296 -21.35 -15.13 27.02
C LYS A 296 -19.83 -15.02 26.94
N THR A 297 -19.24 -14.05 27.62
CA THR A 297 -17.79 -13.80 27.60
C THR A 297 -17.05 -14.40 28.79
N ASP A 298 -17.75 -15.13 29.67
CA ASP A 298 -17.22 -15.68 30.92
C ASP A 298 -16.49 -14.61 31.77
N THR A 299 -17.14 -13.45 31.93
CA THR A 299 -16.65 -12.35 32.75
C THR A 299 -17.66 -12.01 33.84
N ALA A 300 -17.21 -11.57 35.01
CA ALA A 300 -18.10 -11.24 36.12
C ALA A 300 -18.32 -9.73 36.30
N ARG A 301 -17.43 -8.89 35.75
CA ARG A 301 -17.43 -7.43 35.96
C ARG A 301 -17.17 -6.66 34.68
N GLN A 302 -17.71 -5.44 34.61
CA GLN A 302 -17.47 -4.52 33.49
C GLN A 302 -15.98 -4.33 33.19
N ALA A 303 -15.14 -4.16 34.20
CA ALA A 303 -13.70 -4.01 34.01
C ALA A 303 -13.02 -5.25 33.39
N GLU A 304 -13.54 -6.45 33.68
CA GLU A 304 -13.04 -7.70 33.10
C GLU A 304 -13.42 -7.81 31.63
N LEU A 305 -14.67 -7.48 31.27
CA LEU A 305 -15.11 -7.39 29.87
C LEU A 305 -14.29 -6.36 29.09
N VAL A 306 -14.12 -5.15 29.64
CA VAL A 306 -13.34 -4.08 29.01
C VAL A 306 -11.90 -4.53 28.77
N ARG A 307 -11.28 -5.17 29.77
CA ARG A 307 -9.92 -5.72 29.63
C ARG A 307 -9.87 -6.80 28.55
N LEU A 308 -10.82 -7.74 28.55
CA LEU A 308 -10.90 -8.84 27.57
C LEU A 308 -10.96 -8.28 26.15
N VAL A 309 -11.91 -7.37 25.90
CA VAL A 309 -12.12 -6.76 24.58
C VAL A 309 -10.91 -5.94 24.15
N LEU A 310 -10.35 -5.08 25.02
CA LEU A 310 -9.19 -4.25 24.67
C LEU A 310 -7.88 -5.04 24.49
N SER A 311 -7.78 -6.23 25.07
CA SER A 311 -6.63 -7.14 24.88
C SER A 311 -6.78 -8.06 23.66
N SER A 312 -7.94 -8.06 23.01
CA SER A 312 -8.24 -8.92 21.88
C SER A 312 -7.82 -8.32 20.53
N VAL A 313 -7.75 -9.16 19.50
CA VAL A 313 -7.50 -8.75 18.12
C VAL A 313 -8.72 -8.11 17.45
N ALA A 314 -9.86 -7.97 18.15
CA ALA A 314 -11.06 -7.29 17.65
C ALA A 314 -10.80 -5.84 17.23
N GLY A 315 -9.67 -5.32 17.70
CA GLY A 315 -9.11 -4.01 17.46
C GLY A 315 -8.33 -3.82 16.16
N ILE A 316 -7.94 -4.90 15.47
CA ILE A 316 -7.10 -4.80 14.28
C ILE A 316 -8.04 -4.58 13.07
N GLY A 317 -7.79 -3.51 12.30
CA GLY A 317 -8.49 -3.22 11.06
C GLY A 317 -8.28 -4.30 9.99
N ASP A 318 -9.11 -4.28 8.94
CA ASP A 318 -8.98 -5.20 7.79
C ASP A 318 -7.68 -4.95 7.00
#